data_AF-A0A5J4QAP9-F1
#
_entry.id   AF-A0A5J4QAP9-F1
#
_cell.length_a   1.000
_cell.length_b   1.000
_cell.length_c   1.000
_cell.angle_alpha   90.00
_cell.angle_beta   90.00
_cell.angle_gamma   90.00
#
_symmetry.space_group_name_H-M   'P 1'
#
loop_
_entity.id
_entity.type
_entity.pdbx_description
1 polymer ?
#
loop_
_entity_poly.entity_id
_entity_poly.type
_entity_poly.pdbx_seq_one_letter_code
_entity_poly.pdbx_strand_id
1 'polypeptide(L)' 'MKYIASDYWKPYESIIPKEKHLQTKAETFTVEGYNSLFRHFLARMRRKTKCYSKKIEILKLSILLLMHHRNGTLAILS' A
#
# COMPACT_ATOMS: atom_id res chain seq x y z
N MET A 1 -8.22 14.51 -1.28
CA MET A 1 -7.42 13.71 -0.33
C MET A 1 -6.52 14.69 0.42
N LYS A 2 -6.74 14.88 1.73
CA LYS A 2 -6.26 16.07 2.46
C LYS A 2 -4.79 15.97 2.90
N TYR A 3 -4.27 14.77 3.18
CA TYR A 3 -2.88 14.50 3.57
C TYR A 3 -2.47 13.08 3.13
N ILE A 4 -1.16 12.85 2.97
CA ILE A 4 -0.54 11.55 2.67
C ILE A 4 0.38 11.21 3.84
N ALA A 5 0.01 10.18 4.59
CA ALA A 5 0.83 9.65 5.66
C ALA A 5 1.87 8.66 5.12
N SER A 6 3.11 8.78 5.57
CA SER A 6 4.14 7.76 5.32
C SER A 6 4.95 7.52 6.59
N ASP A 7 5.79 6.49 6.56
CA ASP A 7 6.83 6.33 7.57
C ASP A 7 7.94 7.40 7.38
N TYR A 8 8.93 7.37 8.29
CA TYR A 8 10.11 8.25 8.26
C TYR A 8 11.18 7.80 7.26
N TRP A 9 10.81 7.09 6.18
CA TRP A 9 11.77 6.70 5.15
C TRP A 9 12.08 7.87 4.21
N LYS A 10 13.35 8.28 4.19
CA LYS A 10 13.87 9.45 3.44
C LYS A 10 13.39 9.60 1.99
N PRO A 11 13.23 8.54 1.17
CA PRO A 11 12.73 8.69 -0.20
C PRO A 11 11.31 9.24 -0.29
N TYR A 12 10.46 9.06 0.73
CA TYR A 12 9.11 9.64 0.69
C TYR A 12 9.13 11.16 0.76
N GLU A 13 10.11 11.76 1.45
CA GLU A 13 10.28 13.22 1.52
C GLU A 13 10.63 13.83 0.16
N SER A 14 11.22 13.07 -0.76
CA SER A 14 11.52 13.53 -2.12
C SER A 14 10.40 13.25 -3.13
N ILE A 15 9.47 12.34 -2.80
CA ILE A 15 8.38 11.92 -3.68
C ILE A 15 7.07 12.66 -3.34
N ILE A 16 6.79 12.87 -2.06
CA ILE A 16 5.55 13.44 -1.57
C ILE A 16 5.71 14.96 -1.39
N PRO A 17 4.82 15.80 -1.95
CA PRO A 17 4.85 17.25 -1.71
C PRO A 17 4.77 17.58 -0.22
N LYS A 18 5.65 18.46 0.27
CA LYS A 18 5.77 18.80 1.69
C LYS A 18 4.45 19.28 2.30
N GLU A 19 3.66 20.02 1.53
CA GLU A 19 2.36 20.55 2.00
C GLU A 19 1.33 19.43 2.28
N LYS A 20 1.53 18.24 1.72
CA LYS A 20 0.65 17.08 1.84
C LYS A 20 1.24 15.97 2.71
N HIS A 21 2.52 16.04 3.03
CA HIS A 21 3.24 14.97 3.71
C HIS A 21 3.04 15.05 5.21
N LEU A 22 2.48 13.99 5.80
CA LEU A 22 2.25 13.87 7.23
C LEU A 22 3.08 12.72 7.80
N GLN A 23 4.01 13.02 8.68
CA GLN A 23 4.83 12.03 9.37
C GLN A 23 4.72 12.27 10.87
N THR A 24 3.75 11.63 11.52
CA THR A 24 3.68 11.57 12.98
C THR A 24 3.56 10.14 13.45
N LYS A 25 3.86 9.93 14.74
CA LYS A 25 3.79 8.62 15.38
C LYS A 25 2.39 8.00 15.32
N ALA A 26 1.34 8.81 15.28
CA ALA A 26 -0.04 8.34 15.21
C ALA A 26 -0.37 7.69 13.85
N GLU A 27 0.10 8.27 12.74
CA GLU A 27 -0.15 7.71 11.41
C GLU A 27 0.73 6.50 11.10
N THR A 28 1.90 6.37 11.73
CA THR A 28 2.77 5.18 11.59
C THR A 28 2.02 3.90 11.91
N PHE A 29 1.16 3.88 12.94
CA PHE A 29 0.34 2.71 13.28
C PHE A 29 -0.56 2.29 12.10
N THR A 30 -1.11 3.27 11.38
CA THR A 30 -1.96 3.00 10.21
C THR A 30 -1.13 2.47 9.04
N VAL A 31 0.04 3.06 8.78
CA VAL A 31 0.99 2.60 7.74
C VAL A 31 1.42 1.15 8.00
N GLU A 32 1.77 0.82 9.24
CA GLU A 32 2.13 -0.54 9.65
C GLU A 32 0.96 -1.51 9.51
N GLY A 33 -0.25 -1.09 9.87
CA GLY A 33 -1.49 -1.86 9.66
C GLY A 33 -1.70 -2.23 8.19
N TYR A 34 -1.55 -1.27 7.27
CA TYR A 34 -1.62 -1.54 5.83
C TYR A 34 -0.49 -2.46 5.33
N ASN A 35 0.73 -2.26 5.81
CA ASN A 35 1.85 -3.13 5.46
C ASN A 35 1.62 -4.58 5.92
N SER A 36 1.06 -4.76 7.13
CA SER A 36 0.66 -6.07 7.64
C SER A 36 -0.44 -6.70 6.78
N LEU A 37 -1.45 -5.91 6.42
CA LEU A 37 -2.52 -6.33 5.53
C LEU A 37 -2.01 -6.83 4.17
N PHE A 38 -1.14 -6.05 3.52
CA PHE A 38 -0.56 -6.46 2.24
C PHE A 38 0.22 -7.76 2.36
N ARG A 39 1.00 -7.94 3.44
CA ARG A 39 1.74 -9.19 3.68
C ARG A 39 0.83 -10.37 4.00
N HIS A 40 -0.34 -10.13 4.57
CA HIS A 40 -1.33 -11.16 4.86
C HIS A 40 -1.95 -11.71 3.57
N PHE A 41 -2.45 -10.84 2.70
CA PHE A 41 -3.19 -11.27 1.50
C PHE A 41 -2.29 -11.51 0.28
N LEU A 42 -1.23 -10.74 0.10
CA LEU A 42 -0.38 -10.83 -1.09
C LEU A 42 0.89 -11.62 -0.77
N ALA A 43 0.93 -12.90 -1.16
CA ALA A 43 2.08 -13.78 -0.91
C ALA A 43 3.41 -13.22 -1.45
N ARG A 44 3.37 -12.45 -2.54
CA ARG A 44 4.53 -11.73 -3.10
C ARG A 44 5.13 -10.73 -2.12
N MET A 45 4.33 -10.05 -1.31
CA MET A 45 4.78 -9.05 -0.33
C MET A 45 5.48 -9.71 0.87
N ARG A 46 5.34 -11.04 1.03
CA ARG A 46 6.01 -11.85 2.07
C ARG A 46 7.19 -12.67 1.54
N ARG A 47 7.07 -13.28 0.35
CA ARG A 47 8.05 -14.25 -0.19
C ARG A 47 8.62 -13.82 -1.53
N LYS A 48 9.60 -12.93 -1.52
CA LYS A 48 10.24 -12.35 -2.72
C LYS A 48 10.81 -13.39 -3.69
N THR A 49 11.40 -14.47 -3.18
CA THR A 49 12.12 -15.48 -3.99
C THR A 49 11.21 -16.55 -4.61
N LYS A 50 10.09 -16.87 -3.96
CA LYS A 50 9.16 -17.93 -4.40
C LYS A 50 7.91 -17.39 -5.09
N CYS A 51 7.47 -16.19 -4.75
CA CYS A 51 6.25 -15.58 -5.26
C CYS A 51 6.62 -14.26 -5.96
N TYR A 52 6.82 -14.32 -7.28
CA TYR A 52 7.22 -13.15 -8.06
C TYR A 52 6.18 -12.81 -9.14
N SER A 53 6.01 -11.51 -9.39
CA SER A 53 5.30 -10.98 -10.55
C SER A 53 6.32 -10.80 -11.67
N LYS A 54 5.99 -11.30 -12.86
CA LYS A 54 6.81 -11.12 -14.07
C LYS A 54 6.76 -9.69 -14.61
N LYS A 55 5.74 -8.92 -14.21
CA LYS A 55 5.49 -7.54 -14.63
C LYS A 55 5.11 -6.67 -13.44
N ILE A 56 5.54 -5.41 -13.45
CA ILE A 56 5.23 -4.44 -12.38
C ILE A 56 3.73 -4.11 -12.39
N GLU A 57 3.09 -4.14 -13.57
CA GLU A 57 1.67 -3.91 -13.76
C GLU A 57 0.82 -4.92 -12.98
N ILE A 58 1.21 -6.19 -12.98
CA ILE A 58 0.50 -7.23 -12.23
C ILE A 58 0.54 -6.95 -10.74
N LEU A 59 1.67 -6.49 -10.20
CA LEU A 59 1.77 -6.10 -8.79
C LEU A 59 0.82 -4.94 -8.47
N LYS A 60 0.78 -3.91 -9.33
CA LYS A 60 -0.13 -2.76 -9.17
C LYS A 60 -1.59 -3.21 -9.19
N LEU A 61 -1.97 -4.04 -10.16
CA LEU A 61 -3.33 -4.59 -10.28
C LEU A 61 -3.71 -5.45 -9.08
N SER A 62 -2.80 -6.28 -8.57
CA SER A 62 -3.06 -7.09 -7.36
C SER A 62 -3.31 -6.22 -6.12
N ILE A 63 -2.57 -5.12 -5.96
CA ILE A 63 -2.78 -4.17 -4.87
C ILE A 63 -4.14 -3.47 -5.04
N LEU A 64 -4.43 -2.95 -6.23
CA LEU A 64 -5.71 -2.28 -6.53
C LEU A 64 -6.90 -3.22 -6.31
N LEU A 65 -6.83 -4.45 -6.80
CA LEU A 65 -7.85 -5.47 -6.61
C LEU A 65 -8.15 -5.70 -5.12
N LEU A 66 -7.10 -5.85 -4.30
CA LEU A 66 -7.26 -6.00 -2.86
C LEU A 66 -7.92 -4.77 -2.22
N MET A 67 -7.52 -3.56 -2.61
CA MET A 67 -8.13 -2.32 -2.09
C MET A 67 -9.61 -2.22 -2.49
N HIS A 68 -9.93 -2.48 -3.75
CA HIS A 68 -11.32 -2.45 -4.22
C HIS A 68 -12.19 -3.50 -3.54
N HIS A 69 -11.67 -4.71 -3.33
CA HIS A 69 -12.35 -5.77 -2.60
C HIS A 69 -12.69 -5.34 -1.18
N ARG A 70 -11.72 -4.79 -0.45
CA ARG A 70 -11.92 -4.35 0.93
C ARG A 70 -12.83 -3.13 1.05
N ASN A 71 -12.83 -2.26 0.05
CA ASN A 71 -13.70 -1.09 0.01
C ASN A 71 -15.12 -1.42 -0.50
N GLY A 72 -15.40 -2.68 -0.86
CA GLY A 72 -16.71 -3.06 -1.42
C GLY A 72 -17.01 -2.40 -2.77
N THR A 73 -15.97 -2.00 -3.52
CA THR A 73 -16.10 -1.26 -4.79
C THR A 73 -15.85 -2.16 -6.01
N LEU A 74 -15.76 -3.48 -5.81
CA LEU A 74 -15.65 -4.42 -6.92
C LEU A 74 -17.01 -4.60 -7.58
N ALA A 75 -17.18 -3.98 -8.76
CA ALA A 75 -18.39 -4.10 -9.58
C ALA A 75 -18.71 -5.55 -10.02
N ILE A 76 -17.74 -6.48 -9.92
CA ILE A 76 -17.99 -7.90 -10.20
C ILE A 76 -18.63 -8.65 -9.03
N LEU A 77 -18.66 -8.05 -7.83
CA LEU A 77 -19.26 -8.61 -6.61
C LEU A 77 -20.55 -7.87 -6.20
N SER A 78 -20.96 -6.85 -6.97
CA SER A 78 -22.23 -6.13 -6.82
C SER A 78 -23.31 -6.78 -7.66
#